data_AF-A0A819DKA2-F1
#
_entry.id   AF-A0A819DKA2-F1
#
_cell.length_a   1.000
_cell.length_b   1.000
_cell.length_c   1.000
_cell.angle_alpha   90.00
_cell.angle_beta   90.00
_cell.angle_gamma   90.00
#
_symmetry.space_group_name_H-M   'P 1'
#
loop_
_entity.id
_entity.type
_entity.pdbx_description
1 polymer ?
#
loop_
_entity_poly.entity_id
_entity_poly.type
_entity_poly.pdbx_seq_one_letter_code
_entity_poly.pdbx_strand_id
1 'polypeptide(L)'
;RCMNVLVFEMDSSDPTKNLVKLTNFSMACPIGHHVSNKRMTDDLMQYYAPEIRQNENKPKYSELSDVYSMGVLMWQACSKGTIPYGRDTKDGEIQQRKSNKGKLSQPKQCQNKLWEIILDCLHSQLESQYNFAQVKTRLINIQKE
;
A
#
# COMPACT_ATOMS: atom_id res chain seq x y z
N ARG A 1 2.71 -2.22 4.27
CA ARG A 1 3.60 -1.31 5.04
C ARG A 1 5.01 -1.89 5.11
N CYS A 2 6.06 -1.05 5.09
CA CYS A 2 7.46 -1.53 5.10
C CYS A 2 7.79 -2.46 6.26
N MET A 3 7.17 -2.27 7.43
CA MET A 3 7.39 -3.13 8.60
C MET A 3 6.99 -4.61 8.41
N ASN A 4 6.15 -4.91 7.41
CA ASN A 4 5.78 -6.29 7.08
C ASN A 4 6.64 -6.86 5.93
N VAL A 5 7.73 -6.17 5.57
CA VAL A 5 8.64 -6.55 4.48
C VAL A 5 10.03 -6.74 5.09
N LEU A 6 10.58 -7.95 5.00
CA LEU A 6 11.93 -8.25 5.50
C LEU A 6 12.89 -8.50 4.34
N VAL A 7 14.09 -7.95 4.48
CA VAL A 7 15.22 -8.21 3.58
C VAL A 7 16.05 -9.35 4.18
N PHE A 8 16.13 -10.46 3.46
CA PHE A 8 16.87 -11.66 3.87
C PHE A 8 18.29 -11.65 3.29
N GLU A 9 18.43 -11.16 2.06
CA GLU A 9 19.70 -11.03 1.36
C GLU A 9 19.74 -9.65 0.72
N MET A 10 20.90 -8.99 0.82
CA MET A 10 21.12 -7.66 0.24
C MET A 10 22.47 -7.63 -0.47
N ASP A 11 22.43 -7.30 -1.75
CA ASP A 11 23.57 -6.93 -2.58
C ASP A 11 23.37 -5.49 -3.06
N SER A 12 24.22 -4.59 -2.59
CA SER A 12 24.16 -3.17 -2.94
C SER A 12 24.59 -2.90 -4.38
N SER A 13 25.32 -3.83 -5.00
CA SER A 13 25.86 -3.70 -6.36
C SER A 13 24.90 -4.30 -7.39
N ASP A 14 24.15 -5.34 -7.02
CA ASP A 14 23.14 -5.98 -7.87
C ASP A 14 21.79 -6.12 -7.15
N PRO A 15 20.87 -5.16 -7.32
CA PRO A 15 19.56 -5.20 -6.67
C PRO A 15 18.71 -6.41 -7.03
N THR A 16 19.00 -7.12 -8.13
CA THR A 16 18.25 -8.32 -8.54
C THR A 16 18.54 -9.53 -7.65
N LYS A 17 19.65 -9.51 -6.91
CA LYS A 17 20.01 -10.52 -5.91
C LYS A 17 19.41 -10.25 -4.54
N ASN A 18 18.73 -9.11 -4.35
CA ASN A 18 18.07 -8.81 -3.09
C ASN A 18 16.89 -9.76 -2.87
N LEU A 19 16.92 -10.52 -1.77
CA LEU A 19 15.81 -11.38 -1.38
C LEU A 19 14.93 -10.65 -0.37
N VAL A 20 13.73 -10.29 -0.80
CA VAL A 20 12.74 -9.59 0.04
C VAL A 20 11.47 -10.42 0.14
N LYS A 21 10.93 -10.57 1.36
CA LYS A 21 9.70 -11.36 1.58
C LYS A 21 8.69 -10.62 2.44
N LEU A 22 7.41 -10.88 2.17
CA LEU A 22 6.30 -10.45 3.02
C LEU A 22 6.24 -11.31 4.28
N THR A 23 5.86 -10.68 5.39
CA THR A 23 5.74 -11.33 6.70
C THR A 23 4.48 -10.82 7.42
N ASN A 24 4.25 -11.34 8.64
CA ASN A 24 3.16 -10.93 9.52
C ASN A 24 1.77 -11.16 8.89
N PHE A 25 1.47 -12.42 8.58
CA PHE A 25 0.18 -12.87 8.03
C PHE A 25 -0.89 -13.10 9.11
N SER A 26 -0.70 -12.59 10.34
CA SER A 26 -1.66 -12.72 11.44
C SER A 26 -3.05 -12.18 11.07
N MET A 27 -3.09 -11.17 10.20
CA MET A 27 -4.31 -10.56 9.69
C MET A 27 -4.83 -11.16 8.37
N ALA A 28 -4.10 -12.08 7.74
CA ALA A 28 -4.53 -12.70 6.49
C ALA A 28 -5.89 -13.41 6.64
N CYS A 29 -6.69 -13.36 5.58
CA CYS A 29 -8.01 -13.97 5.50
C CYS A 29 -8.20 -14.57 4.10
N PRO A 30 -8.75 -15.78 3.97
CA PRO A 30 -9.17 -16.29 2.68
C PRO A 30 -10.18 -15.36 1.99
N ILE A 31 -10.09 -15.27 0.66
CA ILE A 31 -11.01 -14.48 -0.16
C ILE A 31 -12.44 -15.02 0.03
N GLY A 32 -13.41 -14.12 0.19
CA GLY A 32 -14.82 -14.46 0.37
C GLY A 32 -15.21 -14.88 1.79
N HIS A 33 -14.27 -14.89 2.75
CA HIS A 33 -14.58 -15.12 4.16
C HIS A 33 -14.75 -13.80 4.90
N HIS A 34 -15.82 -13.68 5.69
CA HIS A 34 -16.02 -12.53 6.55
C HIS A 34 -15.18 -12.66 7.82
N VAL A 35 -14.40 -11.64 8.09
CA VAL A 35 -13.68 -11.49 9.35
C VAL A 35 -14.66 -10.91 10.37
N SER A 36 -15.36 -11.78 11.10
CA SER A 36 -16.40 -11.36 12.05
C SER A 36 -15.87 -10.72 13.33
N ASN A 37 -14.57 -10.81 13.63
CA ASN A 37 -14.02 -10.44 14.94
C ASN A 37 -12.58 -9.88 14.97
N LYS A 38 -11.89 -9.65 13.84
CA LYS A 38 -10.61 -8.91 13.90
C LYS A 38 -10.96 -7.43 13.96
N ARG A 39 -10.84 -6.84 15.15
CA ARG A 39 -10.79 -5.38 15.28
C ARG A 39 -9.69 -4.88 14.35
N MET A 40 -10.06 -3.98 13.45
CA MET A 40 -9.08 -3.14 12.78
C MET A 40 -8.26 -2.50 13.91
N THR A 41 -6.94 -2.71 13.91
CA THR A 41 -6.10 -2.06 14.91
C THR A 41 -6.18 -0.57 14.64
N ASP A 42 -6.80 0.16 15.56
CA ASP A 42 -6.64 1.61 15.68
C ASP A 42 -5.12 1.88 15.59
N ASP A 43 -4.71 2.89 14.81
CA ASP A 43 -3.32 3.24 14.44
C ASP A 43 -2.74 2.67 13.12
N LEU A 44 -3.49 1.89 12.33
CA LEU A 44 -3.03 1.47 10.99
C LEU A 44 -3.77 2.14 9.81
N MET A 45 -4.59 3.15 10.09
CA MET A 45 -5.44 3.80 9.09
C MET A 45 -4.69 4.37 7.90
N GLN A 46 -3.46 4.85 8.07
CA GLN A 46 -2.63 5.35 6.98
C GLN A 46 -2.33 4.29 5.91
N TYR A 47 -2.33 3.00 6.28
CA TYR A 47 -2.00 1.90 5.37
C TYR A 47 -3.24 1.28 4.70
N TYR A 48 -4.40 1.37 5.33
CA TYR A 48 -5.62 0.76 4.82
C TYR A 48 -6.26 1.56 3.69
N ALA A 49 -6.87 0.83 2.77
CA ALA A 49 -7.66 1.41 1.71
C ALA A 49 -8.96 2.05 2.29
N PRO A 50 -9.42 3.19 1.76
CA PRO A 50 -10.53 3.95 2.34
C PRO A 50 -11.85 3.16 2.50
N GLU A 51 -12.10 2.17 1.65
CA GLU A 51 -13.30 1.33 1.62
C GLU A 51 -13.38 0.38 2.80
N ILE A 52 -12.23 0.00 3.39
CA ILE A 52 -12.19 -0.89 4.56
C ILE A 52 -12.99 -0.29 5.72
N ARG A 53 -13.02 1.05 5.86
CA ARG A 53 -13.70 1.75 6.95
C ARG A 53 -15.15 2.16 6.64
N GLN A 54 -15.63 1.98 5.40
CA GLN A 54 -17.02 2.35 5.06
C GLN A 54 -18.05 1.56 5.87
N ASN A 55 -17.70 0.36 6.35
CA ASN A 55 -18.55 -0.43 7.22
C ASN A 55 -17.71 -1.05 8.34
N GLU A 56 -17.67 -0.38 9.50
CA GLU A 56 -16.90 -0.82 10.67
C GLU A 56 -17.31 -2.21 11.18
N ASN A 57 -18.56 -2.62 10.95
CA ASN A 57 -19.07 -3.93 11.34
C ASN A 57 -18.73 -5.03 10.31
N LYS A 58 -18.40 -4.67 9.07
CA LYS A 58 -18.10 -5.59 7.96
C LYS A 58 -17.06 -4.98 7.02
N PRO A 59 -15.79 -4.84 7.45
CA PRO A 59 -14.72 -4.37 6.57
C PRO A 59 -14.61 -5.28 5.33
N LYS A 60 -14.54 -4.67 4.14
CA LYS A 60 -14.41 -5.38 2.86
C LYS A 60 -12.94 -5.46 2.46
N TYR A 61 -12.26 -6.50 2.92
CA TYR A 61 -10.93 -6.85 2.42
C TYR A 61 -11.04 -7.50 1.04
N SER A 62 -10.20 -7.06 0.11
CA SER A 62 -10.16 -7.53 -1.27
C SER A 62 -8.76 -7.37 -1.86
N GLU A 63 -8.51 -7.97 -3.02
CA GLU A 63 -7.27 -7.73 -3.77
C GLU A 63 -7.05 -6.24 -4.03
N LEU A 64 -8.10 -5.46 -4.33
CA LEU A 64 -8.00 -4.01 -4.55
C LEU A 64 -7.49 -3.27 -3.30
N SER A 65 -7.93 -3.69 -2.12
CA SER A 65 -7.48 -3.11 -0.86
C SER A 65 -6.00 -3.43 -0.54
N ASP A 66 -5.52 -4.60 -1.00
CA ASP A 66 -4.10 -4.97 -0.93
C ASP A 66 -3.27 -4.20 -1.96
N VAL A 67 -3.79 -3.97 -3.17
CA VAL A 67 -3.17 -3.13 -4.21
C VAL A 67 -3.00 -1.69 -3.71
N TYR A 68 -4.01 -1.13 -3.02
CA TYR A 68 -3.87 0.17 -2.37
C TYR A 68 -2.73 0.17 -1.33
N SER A 69 -2.69 -0.86 -0.48
CA SER A 69 -1.66 -1.03 0.54
C SER A 69 -0.25 -1.19 -0.06
N MET A 70 -0.16 -1.77 -1.27
CA MET A 70 1.05 -1.83 -2.08
C MET A 70 1.48 -0.46 -2.59
N GLY A 71 0.54 0.38 -3.03
CA GLY A 71 0.80 1.80 -3.36
C GLY A 71 1.41 2.56 -2.19
N VAL A 72 0.83 2.40 -0.99
CA VAL A 72 1.41 2.99 0.24
C VAL A 72 2.80 2.42 0.52
N LEU A 73 3.02 1.12 0.36
CA LEU A 73 4.34 0.49 0.56
C LEU A 73 5.39 1.08 -0.39
N MET A 74 5.09 1.20 -1.68
CA MET A 74 5.99 1.79 -2.67
C MET A 74 6.30 3.26 -2.35
N TRP A 75 5.29 4.03 -1.94
CA TRP A 75 5.51 5.40 -1.46
C TRP A 75 6.44 5.45 -0.25
N GLN A 76 6.25 4.55 0.72
CA GLN A 76 7.14 4.45 1.88
C GLN A 76 8.57 4.13 1.48
N ALA A 77 8.77 3.21 0.54
CA ALA A 77 10.10 2.88 0.02
C ALA A 77 10.78 4.12 -0.60
N CYS A 78 10.08 4.86 -1.46
CA CYS A 78 10.59 6.09 -2.07
C CYS A 78 10.84 7.23 -1.08
N SER A 79 10.16 7.23 0.06
CA SER A 79 10.31 8.21 1.14
C SER A 79 11.20 7.71 2.29
N LYS A 80 11.99 6.65 2.07
CA LYS A 80 12.91 6.06 3.05
C LYS A 80 12.24 5.67 4.37
N GLY A 81 11.05 5.09 4.28
CA GLY A 81 10.32 4.57 5.44
C GLY A 81 9.49 5.62 6.18
N THR A 82 9.27 6.80 5.60
CA THR A 82 8.41 7.83 6.21
C THR A 82 7.01 7.27 6.52
N ILE A 83 6.41 7.74 7.62
CA ILE A 83 5.03 7.40 7.99
C ILE A 83 4.08 8.20 7.08
N PRO A 84 3.19 7.54 6.32
CA PRO A 84 2.25 8.25 5.46
C PRO A 84 1.38 9.19 6.29
N TYR A 85 1.17 10.41 5.79
CA TYR A 85 0.42 11.50 6.44
C TYR A 85 1.03 12.12 7.70
N GLY A 86 1.96 11.44 8.37
CA GLY A 86 2.64 11.92 9.58
C GLY A 86 2.35 11.01 10.79
N ARG A 87 3.29 10.93 11.74
CA ARG A 87 3.16 10.05 12.91
C ARG A 87 1.99 10.43 13.82
N ASP A 88 1.77 11.73 13.99
CA ASP A 88 0.82 12.27 14.97
C ASP A 88 -0.54 12.64 14.33
N THR A 89 -0.76 12.22 13.08
CA THR A 89 -2.01 12.50 12.35
C THR A 89 -3.12 11.57 12.79
N LYS A 90 -4.25 12.14 13.22
CA LYS A 90 -5.40 11.37 13.70
C LYS A 90 -6.14 10.69 12.55
N ASP A 91 -6.76 9.56 12.85
CA ASP A 91 -7.58 8.77 11.91
C ASP A 91 -8.60 9.57 11.10
N GLY A 92 -9.33 10.50 11.73
CA GLY A 92 -10.31 11.34 11.04
C GLY A 92 -9.68 12.27 10.01
N GLU A 93 -8.49 12.81 10.32
CA GLU A 93 -7.73 13.66 9.41
C GLU A 93 -7.14 12.83 8.25
N ILE A 94 -6.63 11.63 8.54
CA ILE A 94 -6.15 10.69 7.51
C ILE A 94 -7.30 10.37 6.53
N GLN A 95 -8.50 10.08 7.04
CA GLN A 95 -9.68 9.84 6.20
C GLN A 95 -10.04 11.04 5.34
N GLN A 96 -10.10 12.23 5.93
CA GLN A 96 -10.39 13.45 5.19
C GLN A 96 -9.37 13.70 4.07
N ARG A 97 -8.07 13.50 4.34
CA ARG A 97 -7.00 13.60 3.34
C ARG A 97 -7.18 12.55 2.22
N LYS A 98 -7.51 11.31 2.57
CA LYS A 98 -7.81 10.25 1.58
C LYS A 98 -9.01 10.60 0.70
N SER A 99 -10.08 11.13 1.28
CA SER A 99 -11.32 11.51 0.56
C SER A 99 -11.15 12.75 -0.32
N ASN A 100 -10.41 13.76 0.16
CA ASN A 100 -10.30 15.06 -0.52
C ASN A 100 -9.23 15.11 -1.62
N LYS A 101 -8.78 13.95 -2.13
CA LYS A 101 -7.57 13.86 -2.97
C LYS A 101 -6.36 14.55 -2.31
N GLY A 102 -6.35 14.67 -0.98
CA GLY A 102 -5.22 15.11 -0.15
C GLY A 102 -4.15 14.03 -0.19
N LYS A 103 -3.49 13.97 -1.34
CA LYS A 103 -2.59 12.90 -1.73
C LYS A 103 -1.30 13.02 -0.94
N LEU A 104 -0.72 11.87 -0.64
CA LEU A 104 0.70 11.79 -0.38
C LEU A 104 1.44 12.55 -1.49
N SER A 105 2.38 13.41 -1.13
CA SER A 105 3.21 14.11 -2.12
C SER A 105 4.22 13.15 -2.72
N GLN A 106 4.58 13.34 -3.98
CA GLN A 106 5.67 12.60 -4.59
C GLN A 106 6.97 12.80 -3.80
N PRO A 107 7.61 11.74 -3.29
CA PRO A 107 8.90 11.87 -2.63
C PRO A 107 9.96 12.36 -3.61
N LYS A 108 10.91 13.18 -3.15
CA LYS A 108 11.96 13.79 -4.01
C LYS A 108 12.77 12.77 -4.83
N GLN A 109 12.93 11.55 -4.31
CA GLN A 109 13.71 10.48 -4.94
C GLN A 109 12.85 9.51 -5.78
N CYS A 110 11.53 9.71 -5.82
CA CYS A 110 10.63 8.89 -6.60
C CYS A 110 10.64 9.34 -8.06
N GLN A 111 11.00 8.44 -8.97
CA GLN A 111 10.87 8.69 -10.42
C GLN A 111 9.40 8.92 -10.79
N ASN A 112 9.14 9.79 -11.78
CA ASN A 112 7.79 10.14 -12.23
C ASN A 112 7.00 8.91 -12.70
N LYS A 113 7.62 8.02 -13.49
CA LYS A 113 6.97 6.80 -13.99
C LYS A 113 6.55 5.87 -12.84
N LEU A 114 7.39 5.71 -11.81
CA LEU A 114 7.04 4.95 -10.62
C LEU A 114 5.92 5.66 -9.82
N TRP A 115 5.96 6.99 -9.75
CA TRP A 115 4.94 7.77 -9.06
C TRP A 115 3.56 7.62 -9.69
N GLU A 116 3.47 7.56 -11.02
CA GLU A 116 2.22 7.26 -11.73
C GLU A 116 1.66 5.89 -11.33
N ILE A 117 2.50 4.85 -11.29
CA ILE A 117 2.08 3.51 -10.82
C ILE A 117 1.59 3.55 -9.38
N ILE A 118 2.28 4.30 -8.49
CA ILE A 118 1.87 4.48 -7.10
C ILE A 118 0.52 5.19 -7.03
N LEU A 119 0.31 6.27 -7.78
CA LEU A 119 -0.96 6.98 -7.82
C LEU A 119 -2.09 6.08 -8.28
N ASP A 120 -1.88 5.26 -9.31
CA ASP A 120 -2.90 4.35 -9.80
C ASP A 120 -3.28 3.29 -8.75
N CYS A 121 -2.30 2.79 -7.98
CA CYS A 121 -2.58 1.94 -6.82
C CYS A 121 -3.43 2.66 -5.76
N LEU A 122 -3.17 3.94 -5.51
CA LEU A 122 -3.88 4.74 -4.50
C LEU A 122 -5.27 5.21 -4.96
N HIS A 123 -5.60 5.09 -6.25
CA HIS A 123 -6.93 5.40 -6.82
C HIS A 123 -7.72 4.18 -7.29
N SER A 124 -7.18 2.96 -7.13
CA SER A 124 -7.72 1.70 -7.66
C SER A 124 -9.19 1.42 -7.31
N GLN A 125 -9.74 2.07 -6.29
CA GLN A 125 -11.15 2.00 -5.91
C GLN A 125 -12.13 2.47 -7.01
N LEU A 126 -11.68 3.34 -7.93
CA LEU A 126 -12.53 3.92 -8.96
C LEU A 126 -12.60 3.08 -10.24
N GLU A 127 -11.62 2.21 -10.46
CA GLU A 127 -11.51 1.43 -11.70
C GLU A 127 -11.25 -0.04 -11.38
N SER A 128 -12.33 -0.83 -11.42
CA SER A 128 -12.41 -2.27 -11.12
C SER A 128 -11.44 -3.20 -11.89
N GLN A 129 -10.52 -2.66 -12.69
CA GLN A 129 -9.57 -3.42 -13.49
C GLN A 129 -8.14 -3.45 -12.92
N TYR A 130 -7.80 -2.63 -11.92
CA TYR A 130 -6.41 -2.53 -11.45
C TYR A 130 -6.02 -3.61 -10.43
N ASN A 131 -5.20 -4.58 -10.82
CA ASN A 131 -4.81 -5.75 -10.01
C ASN A 131 -3.28 -5.96 -9.95
N PHE A 132 -2.82 -6.93 -9.16
CA PHE A 132 -1.37 -7.17 -9.00
C PHE A 132 -0.66 -7.59 -10.29
N ALA A 133 -1.35 -8.26 -11.21
CA ALA A 133 -0.76 -8.65 -12.50
C ALA A 133 -0.41 -7.43 -13.35
N GLN A 134 -1.29 -6.42 -13.36
CA GLN A 134 -1.04 -5.15 -14.05
C GLN A 134 0.06 -4.33 -13.37
N VAL A 135 0.03 -4.23 -12.03
CA VAL A 135 1.09 -3.55 -11.25
C VAL A 135 2.45 -4.17 -11.57
N LYS A 136 2.56 -5.50 -11.52
CA LYS A 136 3.81 -6.23 -11.84
C LYS A 136 4.30 -5.92 -13.25
N THR A 137 3.41 -6.00 -14.24
CA THR A 137 3.75 -5.73 -15.64
C THR A 137 4.33 -4.33 -15.82
N ARG A 138 3.69 -3.31 -15.21
CA ARG A 138 4.15 -1.92 -15.29
C ARG A 138 5.50 -1.71 -14.59
N LEU A 139 5.69 -2.32 -13.42
CA LEU A 139 6.97 -2.27 -12.70
C LEU A 139 8.12 -2.90 -13.50
N ILE A 140 7.88 -4.04 -14.15
CA ILE A 140 8.87 -4.69 -15.03
C ILE A 140 9.21 -3.79 -16.22
N ASN A 141 8.22 -3.11 -16.80
CA ASN A 141 8.45 -2.24 -17.95
C ASN A 141 9.37 -1.07 -17.60
N ILE A 142 9.15 -0.41 -16.46
CA ILE A 142 10.00 0.73 -16.03
C ILE A 142 11.39 0.30 -15.54
N GLN A 143 11.58 -0.98 -15.18
CA GLN A 143 12.91 -1.50 -14.80
C GLN A 143 13.81 -1.73 -16.01
N LYS A 144 13.22 -1.96 -17.19
CA LYS A 144 13.94 -2.26 -18.44
C LYS A 144 14.38 -1.00 -19.21
N GLU A 145 13.89 0.16 -18.81
CA GLU A 145 14.22 1.46 -19.39
C GLU A 145 15.43 2.10 -18.70
#